data_AF-A0A2M9LUB4-F1
#
_entry.id   AF-A0A2M9LUB4-F1
#
_cell.length_a   1.000
_cell.length_b   1.000
_cell.length_c   1.000
_cell.angle_alpha   90.00
_cell.angle_beta   90.00
_cell.angle_gamma   90.00
#
_symmetry.space_group_name_H-M   'P 1'
#
loop_
_entity.id
_entity.type
_entity.pdbx_description
1 polymer ?
#
loop_
_entity_poly.entity_id
_entity_poly.type
_entity_poly.pdbx_seq_one_letter_code
_entity_poly.pdbx_strand_id
1 'polypeptide(L)'
;MEPREPAAVSHSPSTWQQPHPAPASAERGALTEAVAERIRDRGPGRLLVGIDGFTAAGKTSFGHELAAHIAESGRPVLRATLDDFKNPWKDRHLYDRESGEGYYRNAYDYASAKRLLLDPARPPEAESYALCSIDPLPRMDVIVDNTDFARPRLIQG
;
A
#
# COMPACT_ATOMS: atom_id res chain seq x y z
N MET A 1 -22.52 22.49 3.48
CA MET A 1 -21.11 22.15 3.79
C MET A 1 -20.33 22.52 2.55
N GLU A 2 -19.41 23.47 2.62
CA GLU A 2 -18.62 23.86 1.45
C GLU A 2 -17.77 22.68 0.96
N PRO A 3 -17.54 22.55 -0.36
CA PRO A 3 -16.63 21.53 -0.89
C PRO A 3 -15.25 21.72 -0.27
N ARG A 4 -14.75 20.71 0.45
CA ARG A 4 -13.37 20.71 0.91
C ARG A 4 -12.49 20.36 -0.27
N GLU A 5 -11.40 21.09 -0.45
CA GLU A 5 -10.37 20.71 -1.43
C GLU A 5 -9.84 19.31 -1.10
N PRO A 6 -9.61 18.46 -2.13
CA PRO A 6 -9.07 17.13 -1.90
C PRO A 6 -7.68 17.24 -1.26
N ALA A 7 -7.47 16.49 -0.19
CA ALA A 7 -6.17 16.40 0.48
C ALA A 7 -5.21 15.46 -0.26
N ALA A 8 -3.93 15.48 0.10
CA ALA A 8 -2.94 14.62 -0.51
C ALA A 8 -3.07 13.14 -0.07
N VAL A 9 -2.80 12.23 -1.00
CA VAL A 9 -2.48 10.83 -0.72
C VAL A 9 -0.98 10.64 -0.89
N SER A 10 -0.27 10.31 0.20
CA SER A 10 1.15 9.97 0.15
C SER A 10 1.32 8.47 -0.02
N HIS A 11 2.06 8.06 -1.05
CA HIS A 11 2.35 6.67 -1.37
C HIS A 11 3.80 6.31 -1.03
N SER A 12 4.10 5.01 -1.03
CA SER A 12 5.46 4.48 -0.99
C SER A 12 6.35 5.19 -2.03
N PRO A 13 7.57 5.63 -1.67
CA PRO A 13 8.53 6.17 -2.63
C PRO A 13 9.26 5.09 -3.43
N SER A 14 8.92 3.80 -3.24
CA SER A 14 9.49 2.69 -4.00
C SER A 14 9.40 2.96 -5.50
N THR A 15 10.48 2.70 -6.25
CA THR A 15 10.47 2.71 -7.71
C THR A 15 9.61 1.59 -8.30
N TRP A 16 9.36 0.52 -7.53
CA TRP A 16 8.35 -0.47 -7.85
C TRP A 16 7.03 -0.09 -7.20
N GLN A 17 6.07 0.39 -8.01
CA GLN A 17 4.71 0.69 -7.56
C GLN A 17 3.69 -0.04 -8.43
N GLN A 18 2.62 -0.50 -7.81
CA GLN A 18 1.47 -0.96 -8.59
C GLN A 18 0.74 0.25 -9.18
N PRO A 19 0.34 0.20 -10.46
CA PRO A 19 -0.40 1.29 -11.06
C PRO A 19 -1.72 1.52 -10.30
N HIS A 20 -2.22 2.75 -10.38
CA HIS A 20 -3.59 3.02 -9.97
C HIS A 20 -4.55 2.16 -10.81
N PRO A 21 -5.58 1.55 -10.19
CA PRO A 21 -6.57 0.83 -10.95
C PRO A 21 -7.27 1.79 -11.92
N ALA A 22 -7.74 1.24 -13.05
CA ALA A 22 -8.67 1.95 -13.90
C ALA A 22 -9.92 2.34 -13.09
N PRO A 23 -10.69 3.37 -13.52
CA PRO A 23 -11.93 3.75 -12.87
C PRO A 23 -12.83 2.54 -12.63
N ALA A 24 -13.31 2.42 -11.39
CA ALA A 24 -14.17 1.33 -11.00
C ALA A 24 -15.59 1.48 -11.59
N SER A 25 -16.39 0.41 -11.56
CA SER A 25 -17.82 0.52 -11.84
C SER A 25 -18.51 1.45 -10.83
N ALA A 26 -19.65 2.03 -11.21
CA ALA A 26 -20.43 2.89 -10.31
C ALA A 26 -20.80 2.19 -9.00
N GLU A 27 -21.14 0.90 -9.07
CA GLU A 27 -21.47 0.06 -7.91
C GLU A 27 -20.28 -0.10 -6.96
N ARG A 28 -19.07 -0.29 -7.52
CA ARG A 28 -17.83 -0.40 -6.75
C ARG A 28 -17.42 0.94 -6.13
N GLY A 29 -17.63 2.04 -6.87
CA GLY A 29 -17.45 3.40 -6.36
C GLY A 29 -18.33 3.64 -5.13
N ALA A 30 -19.63 3.40 -5.25
CA ALA A 30 -20.59 3.57 -4.15
C ALA A 30 -20.24 2.71 -2.92
N LEU A 31 -19.81 1.45 -3.11
CA LEU A 31 -19.37 0.60 -2.02
C LEU A 31 -18.14 1.18 -1.30
N THR A 32 -17.17 1.64 -2.07
CA THR A 32 -15.90 2.16 -1.52
C THR A 32 -16.12 3.48 -0.80
N GLU A 33 -16.97 4.36 -1.35
CA GLU A 33 -17.40 5.60 -0.70
C GLU A 33 -18.11 5.32 0.63
N ALA A 34 -19.04 4.36 0.67
CA ALA A 34 -19.73 3.97 1.90
C ALA A 34 -18.76 3.42 2.97
N VAL A 35 -17.67 2.75 2.58
CA VAL A 35 -16.61 2.33 3.51
C VAL A 35 -15.79 3.54 3.98
N ALA A 36 -15.48 4.47 3.08
CA ALA A 36 -14.77 5.71 3.42
C ALA A 36 -15.55 6.54 4.44
N GLU A 37 -16.88 6.67 4.27
CA GLU A 37 -17.79 7.31 5.22
C GLU A 37 -17.66 6.70 6.63
N ARG A 38 -17.81 5.37 6.73
CA ARG A 38 -17.72 4.65 8.02
C ARG A 38 -16.36 4.81 8.70
N ILE A 39 -15.28 4.99 7.94
CA ILE A 39 -13.95 5.29 8.48
C ILE A 39 -13.91 6.72 9.00
N ARG A 40 -14.45 7.69 8.26
CA ARG A 40 -14.48 9.09 8.68
C ARG A 40 -15.29 9.30 9.96
N ASP A 41 -16.40 8.57 10.10
CA ASP A 41 -17.28 8.62 11.27
C ASP A 41 -16.61 8.12 12.57
N ARG A 42 -15.44 7.48 12.49
CA ARG A 42 -14.64 7.13 13.68
C ARG A 42 -14.02 8.34 14.36
N GLY A 43 -14.07 9.52 13.74
CA GLY A 43 -13.63 10.79 14.32
C GLY A 43 -12.44 11.42 13.58
N PRO A 44 -12.03 12.63 13.99
CA PRO A 44 -11.04 13.45 13.27
C PRO A 44 -9.57 13.05 13.55
N GLY A 45 -9.31 12.25 14.58
CA GLY A 45 -7.95 11.83 14.95
C GLY A 45 -7.28 10.96 13.88
N ARG A 46 -5.98 10.70 14.03
CA ARG A 46 -5.26 9.77 13.16
C ARG A 46 -5.84 8.37 13.30
N LEU A 47 -6.17 7.73 12.16
CA LEU A 47 -6.73 6.38 12.12
C LEU A 47 -5.76 5.44 11.40
N LEU A 48 -5.51 4.27 11.98
CA LEU A 48 -4.82 3.16 11.32
C LEU A 48 -5.88 2.23 10.74
N VAL A 49 -5.88 2.06 9.42
CA VAL A 49 -6.85 1.23 8.69
C VAL A 49 -6.12 0.06 8.05
N GLY A 50 -6.45 -1.16 8.47
CA GLY A 50 -5.96 -2.39 7.84
C GLY A 50 -6.92 -2.85 6.73
N ILE A 51 -6.37 -3.22 5.57
CA ILE A 51 -7.11 -3.84 4.47
C ILE A 51 -6.60 -5.26 4.31
N ASP A 52 -7.41 -6.22 4.74
CA ASP A 52 -7.08 -7.65 4.71
C ASP A 52 -7.99 -8.41 3.73
N GLY A 53 -7.54 -9.59 3.31
CA GLY A 53 -8.19 -10.44 2.32
C GLY A 53 -7.20 -11.38 1.65
N PHE A 54 -7.71 -12.43 1.02
CA PHE A 54 -6.87 -13.43 0.34
C PHE A 54 -5.99 -12.84 -0.76
N THR A 55 -4.96 -13.58 -1.16
CA THR A 55 -4.15 -13.27 -2.35
C THR A 55 -5.07 -13.11 -3.56
N ALA A 56 -4.78 -12.10 -4.39
CA ALA A 56 -5.58 -11.71 -5.56
C ALA A 56 -7.03 -11.24 -5.28
N ALA A 57 -7.42 -10.99 -4.02
CA ALA A 57 -8.74 -10.44 -3.68
C ALA A 57 -8.94 -8.95 -4.07
N GLY A 58 -7.96 -8.31 -4.73
CA GLY A 58 -8.07 -6.91 -5.16
C GLY A 58 -7.78 -5.87 -4.06
N LYS A 59 -7.09 -6.25 -2.98
CA LYS A 59 -6.72 -5.35 -1.86
C LYS A 59 -5.95 -4.11 -2.31
N THR A 60 -5.06 -4.25 -3.29
CA THR A 60 -4.26 -3.13 -3.79
C THR A 60 -5.15 -2.09 -4.44
N SER A 61 -5.98 -2.50 -5.42
CA SER A 61 -6.95 -1.64 -6.10
C SER A 61 -7.92 -1.00 -5.12
N PHE A 62 -8.51 -1.81 -4.23
CA PHE A 62 -9.43 -1.31 -3.21
C PHE A 62 -8.78 -0.25 -2.31
N GLY A 63 -7.52 -0.45 -1.90
CA GLY A 63 -6.83 0.53 -1.08
C GLY A 63 -6.44 1.81 -1.82
N HIS A 64 -6.24 1.76 -3.15
CA HIS A 64 -6.07 2.98 -3.96
C HIS A 64 -7.40 3.76 -4.07
N GLU A 65 -8.50 3.06 -4.38
CA GLU A 65 -9.84 3.64 -4.45
C GLU A 65 -10.27 4.25 -3.10
N LEU A 66 -10.08 3.52 -2.00
CA LEU A 66 -10.44 3.97 -0.66
C LEU A 66 -9.63 5.20 -0.23
N ALA A 67 -8.33 5.24 -0.55
CA ALA A 67 -7.49 6.39 -0.25
C ALA A 67 -7.96 7.64 -0.99
N ALA A 68 -8.33 7.51 -2.27
CA ALA A 68 -8.87 8.62 -3.06
C ALA A 68 -10.17 9.18 -2.44
N HIS A 69 -11.14 8.33 -2.11
CA HIS A 69 -12.40 8.77 -1.51
C HIS A 69 -12.24 9.40 -0.12
N ILE A 70 -11.24 9.00 0.66
CA ILE A 70 -10.95 9.66 1.93
C ILE A 70 -10.31 11.03 1.67
N ALA A 71 -9.36 11.11 0.74
CA ALA A 71 -8.70 12.35 0.35
C ALA A 71 -9.66 13.40 -0.20
N GLU A 72 -10.64 13.00 -1.01
CA GLU A 72 -11.71 13.85 -1.56
C GLU A 72 -12.51 14.60 -0.47
N SER A 73 -12.54 14.07 0.76
CA SER A 73 -13.19 14.75 1.89
C SER A 73 -12.33 15.81 2.58
N GLY A 74 -11.13 16.08 2.05
CA GLY A 74 -10.13 16.97 2.63
C GLY A 74 -9.30 16.33 3.74
N ARG A 75 -9.28 14.99 3.83
CA ARG A 75 -8.55 14.25 4.87
C ARG A 75 -7.29 13.59 4.28
N PRO A 76 -6.07 13.99 4.70
CA PRO A 76 -4.84 13.40 4.18
C PRO A 76 -4.75 11.89 4.44
N VAL A 77 -4.17 11.16 3.49
CA VAL A 77 -4.02 9.69 3.57
C VAL A 77 -2.56 9.29 3.37
N LEU A 78 -2.10 8.34 4.18
CA LEU A 78 -0.81 7.67 4.03
C LEU A 78 -1.08 6.23 3.57
N ARG A 79 -0.72 5.90 2.33
CA ARG A 79 -0.99 4.58 1.74
C ARG A 79 0.28 3.73 1.73
N ALA A 80 0.34 2.78 2.66
CA ALA A 80 1.39 1.77 2.73
C ALA A 80 0.87 0.38 2.31
N THR A 81 1.75 -0.47 1.78
CA THR A 81 1.49 -1.90 1.56
C THR A 81 2.55 -2.75 2.26
N LEU A 82 2.19 -3.96 2.69
CA LEU A 82 3.17 -4.92 3.22
C LEU A 82 4.19 -5.33 2.15
N ASP A 83 3.87 -5.18 0.86
CA ASP A 83 4.83 -5.47 -0.21
C ASP A 83 6.10 -4.60 -0.17
N ASP A 84 6.03 -3.40 0.43
CA ASP A 84 7.19 -2.52 0.65
C ASP A 84 8.02 -2.90 1.90
N PHE A 85 7.61 -3.95 2.60
CA PHE A 85 8.21 -4.49 3.82
C PHE A 85 8.42 -5.99 3.69
N LYS A 86 9.15 -6.40 2.65
CA LYS A 86 9.52 -7.81 2.42
C LYS A 86 10.85 -8.14 3.05
N ASN A 87 10.96 -9.38 3.53
CA ASN A 87 12.26 -9.95 3.84
C ASN A 87 13.12 -10.01 2.56
N PRO A 88 14.44 -9.81 2.67
CA PRO A 88 15.31 -9.82 1.50
C PRO A 88 15.35 -11.21 0.86
N TRP A 89 15.57 -11.27 -0.45
CA TRP A 89 15.55 -12.51 -1.23
C TRP A 89 16.54 -13.60 -0.75
N LYS A 90 17.63 -13.21 -0.07
CA LYS A 90 18.56 -14.16 0.56
C LYS A 90 17.86 -15.07 1.59
N ASP A 91 16.82 -14.57 2.24
CA ASP A 91 16.08 -15.27 3.30
C ASP A 91 14.88 -16.05 2.76
N ARG A 92 14.69 -16.10 1.42
CA ARG A 92 13.60 -16.85 0.76
C ARG A 92 13.56 -18.35 1.09
N HIS A 93 14.65 -18.92 1.61
CA HIS A 93 14.71 -20.31 2.02
C HIS A 93 13.87 -20.57 3.28
N LEU A 94 13.56 -19.52 4.05
CA LEU A 94 12.61 -19.55 5.16
C LEU A 94 11.16 -19.48 4.66
N TYR A 95 10.95 -19.11 3.40
CA TYR A 95 9.65 -18.91 2.82
C TYR A 95 9.15 -20.19 2.15
N ASP A 96 8.09 -20.76 2.73
CA ASP A 96 7.35 -21.86 2.14
C ASP A 96 6.22 -21.29 1.25
N ARG A 97 6.31 -21.56 -0.06
CA ARG A 97 5.31 -21.14 -1.07
C ARG A 97 4.10 -22.05 -1.10
N GLU A 98 4.21 -23.25 -0.57
CA GLU A 98 3.23 -24.31 -0.72
C GLU A 98 2.17 -24.24 0.39
N SER A 99 2.50 -23.62 1.54
CA SER A 99 1.53 -23.30 2.59
C SER A 99 1.23 -21.80 2.67
N GLY A 100 -0.05 -21.46 2.84
CA GLY A 100 -0.48 -20.07 3.09
C GLY A 100 0.11 -19.49 4.39
N GLU A 101 0.34 -20.35 5.39
CA GLU A 101 0.94 -19.98 6.68
C GLU A 101 2.43 -19.64 6.54
N GLY A 102 3.18 -20.46 5.80
CA GLY A 102 4.59 -20.21 5.48
C GLY A 102 4.78 -18.95 4.64
N TYR A 103 3.87 -18.70 3.69
CA TYR A 103 3.82 -17.46 2.94
C TYR A 103 3.63 -16.26 3.89
N TYR A 104 2.59 -16.30 4.73
CA TYR A 104 2.23 -15.18 5.59
C TYR A 104 3.35 -14.84 6.58
N ARG A 105 3.93 -15.86 7.25
CA ARG A 105 4.92 -15.64 8.32
C ARG A 105 6.26 -15.15 7.83
N ASN A 106 6.69 -15.56 6.63
CA ASN A 106 8.09 -15.42 6.22
C ASN A 106 8.30 -14.49 5.02
N ALA A 107 7.24 -14.10 4.30
CA ALA A 107 7.38 -13.18 3.18
C ALA A 107 7.69 -11.73 3.62
N TYR A 108 7.11 -11.29 4.74
CA TYR A 108 7.15 -9.89 5.18
C TYR A 108 8.05 -9.68 6.39
N ASP A 109 8.80 -8.58 6.38
CA ASP A 109 9.54 -8.08 7.53
C ASP A 109 8.59 -7.28 8.43
N TYR A 110 7.79 -8.01 9.20
CA TYR A 110 6.86 -7.41 10.17
C TYR A 110 7.58 -6.59 11.24
N ALA A 111 8.83 -6.90 11.55
CA ALA A 111 9.61 -6.16 12.53
C ALA A 111 9.93 -4.75 12.00
N SER A 112 10.37 -4.64 10.75
CA SER A 112 10.56 -3.34 10.10
C SER A 112 9.25 -2.60 9.85
N ALA A 113 8.18 -3.29 9.43
CA ALA A 113 6.86 -2.67 9.28
C ALA A 113 6.36 -2.08 10.61
N LYS A 114 6.53 -2.80 11.72
CA LYS A 114 6.16 -2.30 13.03
C LYS A 114 7.01 -1.09 13.45
N ARG A 115 8.33 -1.23 13.39
CA ARG A 115 9.29 -0.22 13.87
C ARG A 115 9.31 1.06 13.04
N LEU A 116 9.19 0.95 11.72
CA LEU A 116 9.34 2.07 10.79
C LEU A 116 8.02 2.72 10.39
N LEU A 117 6.92 1.96 10.40
CA LEU A 117 5.61 2.43 9.96
C LEU A 117 4.59 2.45 11.09
N LEU A 118 4.24 1.31 11.68
CA LEU A 118 3.04 1.22 12.54
C LEU A 118 3.21 1.91 13.89
N ASP A 119 4.34 1.70 14.57
CA ASP A 119 4.60 2.30 15.88
C ASP A 119 4.73 3.82 15.77
N PRO A 120 5.50 4.39 14.80
CA PRO A 120 5.51 5.83 14.57
C PRO A 120 4.17 6.36 14.03
N ALA A 121 3.44 5.65 13.16
CA ALA A 121 2.18 6.18 12.64
C ALA A 121 1.03 6.18 13.66
N ARG A 122 1.20 5.63 14.86
CA ARG A 122 0.14 5.54 15.87
C ARG A 122 -0.07 6.86 16.64
N PRO A 123 0.96 7.51 17.23
CA PRO A 123 0.78 8.82 17.84
C PRO A 123 0.62 9.92 16.78
N PRO A 124 -0.24 10.92 17.00
CA PRO A 124 -0.38 12.05 16.08
C PRO A 124 0.89 12.91 16.00
N GLU A 125 1.72 12.89 17.04
CA GLU A 125 2.96 13.69 17.19
C GLU A 125 4.17 13.09 16.48
N ALA A 126 4.03 11.96 15.77
CA ALA A 126 5.17 11.32 15.15
C ALA A 126 5.80 12.19 14.06
N GLU A 127 7.07 12.53 14.27
CA GLU A 127 7.84 13.39 13.37
C GLU A 127 8.17 12.70 12.04
N SER A 128 8.26 11.37 12.04
CA SER A 128 8.56 10.60 10.82
C SER A 128 8.01 9.17 10.86
N TYR A 129 7.72 8.65 9.68
CA TYR A 129 7.34 7.26 9.40
C TYR A 129 7.88 6.91 8.01
N ALA A 130 8.12 5.63 7.75
CA ALA A 130 8.50 5.15 6.43
C ALA A 130 7.34 4.41 5.78
N LEU A 131 7.04 4.72 4.52
CA LEU A 131 6.07 3.95 3.71
C LEU A 131 6.76 2.81 2.93
N CYS A 132 8.09 2.77 2.95
CA CYS A 132 8.89 1.75 2.31
C CYS A 132 10.16 1.46 3.12
N SER A 133 10.50 0.19 3.28
CA SER A 133 11.75 -0.24 3.93
C SER A 133 12.80 -0.74 2.94
N ILE A 134 12.37 -1.14 1.74
CA ILE A 134 13.23 -1.72 0.73
C ILE A 134 12.75 -1.34 -0.67
N ASP A 135 13.60 -0.64 -1.41
CA ASP A 135 13.42 -0.44 -2.84
C ASP A 135 14.42 -1.32 -3.61
N PRO A 136 13.95 -2.37 -4.30
CA PRO A 136 14.85 -3.34 -4.92
C PRO A 136 15.42 -2.87 -6.26
N LEU A 137 14.69 -2.09 -7.06
CA LEU A 137 15.11 -1.80 -8.44
C LEU A 137 16.40 -0.97 -8.52
N PRO A 138 16.62 0.07 -7.69
CA PRO A 138 17.86 0.85 -7.71
C PRO A 138 19.11 0.05 -7.32
N ARG A 139 18.95 -1.21 -6.91
CA ARG A 139 20.04 -2.11 -6.51
C ARG A 139 20.41 -3.11 -7.61
N MET A 140 19.70 -3.11 -8.74
CA MET A 140 19.90 -4.05 -9.84
C MET A 140 20.80 -3.43 -10.91
N ASP A 141 21.73 -4.22 -11.46
CA ASP A 141 22.59 -3.77 -12.57
C ASP A 141 21.80 -3.60 -13.88
N VAL A 142 20.77 -4.43 -14.08
CA VAL A 142 19.88 -4.42 -15.25
C VAL A 142 18.46 -4.71 -14.79
N ILE A 143 17.50 -3.88 -15.20
CA ILE A 143 16.08 -4.06 -14.89
C ILE A 143 15.33 -4.43 -16.18
N VAL A 144 14.51 -5.48 -16.10
CA VAL A 144 13.56 -5.87 -17.16
C VAL A 144 12.15 -5.49 -16.70
N ASP A 145 11.59 -4.44 -17.27
CA ASP A 145 10.17 -4.11 -17.12
C ASP A 145 9.33 -5.06 -17.98
N ASN A 146 8.55 -5.90 -17.32
CA ASN A 146 7.63 -6.85 -17.94
C ASN A 146 6.16 -6.54 -17.58
N THR A 147 5.84 -5.28 -17.31
CA THR A 147 4.46 -4.85 -16.98
C THR A 147 3.51 -5.08 -18.15
N ASP A 148 3.96 -4.84 -19.39
CA ASP A 148 3.31 -5.32 -20.61
C ASP A 148 3.97 -6.64 -21.03
N PHE A 149 3.31 -7.76 -20.75
CA PHE A 149 3.79 -9.10 -21.08
C PHE A 149 4.06 -9.30 -22.58
N ALA A 150 3.41 -8.53 -23.45
CA ALA A 150 3.64 -8.60 -24.88
C ALA A 150 4.85 -7.77 -25.33
N ARG A 151 5.38 -6.88 -24.46
CA ARG A 151 6.42 -5.91 -24.78
C ARG A 151 7.40 -5.69 -23.61
N PRO A 152 8.21 -6.70 -23.25
CA PRO A 152 9.25 -6.53 -22.24
C PRO A 152 10.29 -5.49 -22.67
N ARG A 153 10.77 -4.68 -21.73
CA ARG A 153 11.74 -3.60 -21.99
C ARG A 153 12.87 -3.61 -20.97
N LEU A 154 14.08 -3.30 -21.41
CA LEU A 154 15.18 -2.96 -20.51
C LEU A 154 15.03 -1.51 -20.07
N ILE A 155 15.10 -1.25 -18.77
CA ILE A 155 15.13 0.11 -18.22
C ILE A 155 16.46 0.31 -17.46
N GLN A 156 17.03 1.52 -17.57
CA GLN A 156 18.18 1.89 -16.77
C GLN A 156 17.70 2.24 -15.35
N GLY A 157 18.38 1.68 -14.35
CA GLY A 157 18.16 1.99 -12.93
C GLY A 157 18.70 3.35 -12.53
#